data_AF-A0A852Z3E8-F1
#
_entry.id   AF-A0A852Z3E8-F1
#
_cell.length_a   1.000
_cell.length_b   1.000
_cell.length_c   1.000
_cell.angle_alpha   90.00
_cell.angle_beta   90.00
_cell.angle_gamma   90.00
#
_symmetry.space_group_name_H-M   'P 1'
#
loop_
_entity.id
_entity.type
_entity.pdbx_description
1 polymer ?
#
loop_
_entity_poly.entity_id
_entity_poly.type
_entity_poly.pdbx_seq_one_letter_code
_entity_poly.pdbx_strand_id
1 'polypeptide(L)'
;MTEGATSFVEGGDAEKPGGSSEQTDQAAVTGSPQSSESGGSTEGADEVSESEKSEETGRPDNGQESGEASADRIARLEGEGDVAADYLEELLDIADIDGDIDLDVEGDRAMVAIVGGDLNLLVGQDGEVLEALQELTRLAVYRETGERSRLMLDVGGYRAQRRTDLVALAEKVVEEVRASGEPVRMAPMTPFERKIVHDAVAAKGLTSESEGEEPDRRVVVQQA
;
A
#
# COMPACT_ATOMS: atom_id res chain seq x y z
N MET A 1 -36.72 -50.27 38.81
CA MET A 1 -35.47 -50.02 39.54
C MET A 1 -35.13 -48.57 39.27
N THR A 2 -35.70 -47.68 40.09
CA THR A 2 -35.01 -46.92 41.16
C THR A 2 -34.13 -45.82 40.56
N GLU A 3 -34.63 -44.59 40.36
CA GLU A 3 -35.02 -43.55 41.35
C GLU A 3 -33.85 -42.83 42.04
N GLY A 4 -33.94 -41.50 42.06
CA GLY A 4 -33.24 -40.56 42.95
C GLY A 4 -32.09 -39.75 42.33
N ALA A 5 -31.81 -38.50 42.72
CA ALA A 5 -32.62 -37.45 43.39
C ALA A 5 -31.82 -36.11 43.37
N THR A 6 -32.51 -34.95 43.44
CA THR A 6 -32.19 -33.64 44.11
C THR A 6 -30.71 -33.20 44.33
N SER A 7 -30.29 -31.93 44.28
CA SER A 7 -30.89 -30.63 44.70
C SER A 7 -30.15 -29.46 44.00
N PHE A 8 -30.71 -28.30 43.63
CA PHE A 8 -31.37 -27.23 44.41
C PHE A 8 -30.49 -26.53 45.47
N VAL A 9 -30.05 -25.30 45.19
CA VAL A 9 -29.75 -24.21 46.15
C VAL A 9 -30.19 -22.89 45.50
N GLU A 10 -30.73 -21.97 46.29
CA GLU A 10 -31.43 -20.75 45.87
C GLU A 10 -30.97 -19.55 46.74
N GLY A 11 -31.04 -18.32 46.20
CA GLY A 11 -30.92 -17.05 46.93
C GLY A 11 -29.49 -16.52 47.16
N GLY A 12 -29.24 -15.21 47.16
CA GLY A 12 -30.12 -14.06 46.88
C GLY A 12 -29.42 -12.72 47.23
N ASP A 13 -29.94 -11.60 46.70
CA ASP A 13 -29.97 -10.21 47.24
C ASP A 13 -28.71 -9.54 47.88
N ALA A 14 -28.44 -8.22 47.82
CA ALA A 14 -29.07 -7.05 47.15
C ALA A 14 -28.12 -5.81 47.19
N GLU A 15 -28.68 -4.63 46.88
CA GLU A 15 -28.22 -3.25 47.20
C GLU A 15 -27.19 -2.51 46.31
N LYS A 16 -27.72 -1.56 45.51
CA LYS A 16 -27.22 -0.18 45.35
C LYS A 16 -27.78 0.70 46.52
N PRO A 17 -27.59 2.05 46.65
CA PRO A 17 -26.87 3.05 45.83
C PRO A 17 -26.08 4.14 46.63
N GLY A 18 -25.53 5.18 45.95
CA GLY A 18 -25.48 6.56 46.50
C GLY A 18 -24.20 7.42 46.27
N GLY A 19 -24.39 8.74 46.05
CA GLY A 19 -23.35 9.80 46.03
C GLY A 19 -22.76 10.10 44.63
N SER A 20 -22.85 11.25 43.95
CA SER A 20 -22.99 12.69 44.31
C SER A 20 -21.88 13.22 45.24
N SER A 21 -21.24 14.39 45.05
CA SER A 21 -21.28 15.43 43.98
C SER A 21 -20.37 16.59 44.40
N GLU A 22 -19.58 17.19 43.51
CA GLU A 22 -18.94 18.54 43.60
C GLU A 22 -18.16 18.70 42.28
N GLN A 23 -18.40 19.63 41.34
CA GLN A 23 -18.83 21.03 41.36
C GLN A 23 -17.81 21.98 42.02
N THR A 24 -17.02 22.65 41.19
CA THR A 24 -16.73 24.10 41.14
C THR A 24 -15.64 24.33 40.07
N ASP A 25 -15.41 25.51 39.50
CA ASP A 25 -16.25 26.64 39.05
C ASP A 25 -15.30 27.61 38.30
N GLN A 26 -15.83 28.57 37.52
CA GLN A 26 -15.13 29.76 37.00
C GLN A 26 -13.95 29.55 36.02
N ALA A 27 -13.55 30.51 35.18
CA ALA A 27 -14.27 31.63 34.55
C ALA A 27 -13.41 32.12 33.37
N ALA A 28 -14.02 32.82 32.41
CA ALA A 28 -13.29 33.40 31.28
C ALA A 28 -12.38 34.58 31.71
N VAL A 29 -11.24 34.76 31.03
CA VAL A 29 -10.62 36.08 30.92
C VAL A 29 -9.96 36.29 29.56
N THR A 30 -10.14 37.50 29.04
CA THR A 30 -9.61 38.01 27.76
C THR A 30 -8.22 38.60 27.94
N GLY A 31 -7.37 38.57 26.90
CA GLY A 31 -6.19 39.44 26.86
C GLY A 31 -5.17 39.14 25.77
N SER A 32 -5.24 39.86 24.65
CA SER A 32 -4.07 40.12 23.81
C SER A 32 -3.17 41.16 24.49
N PRO A 33 -1.86 41.15 24.22
CA PRO A 33 -1.32 42.31 23.49
C PRO A 33 -0.24 41.97 22.43
N GLN A 34 -0.02 42.93 21.54
CA GLN A 34 1.06 42.96 20.54
C GLN A 34 2.39 43.45 21.13
N SER A 35 3.50 43.15 20.44
CA SER A 35 4.64 44.03 20.05
C SER A 35 5.68 43.16 19.31
N SER A 36 6.13 43.48 18.09
CA SER A 36 7.29 44.36 17.75
C SER A 36 8.64 43.73 18.19
N GLU A 37 9.80 43.73 17.50
CA GLU A 37 10.41 44.39 16.30
C GLU A 37 11.74 43.62 15.96
N SER A 38 12.52 43.76 14.87
CA SER A 38 12.41 44.42 13.54
C SER A 38 13.63 44.03 12.64
N GLY A 39 13.48 44.04 11.30
CA GLY A 39 14.55 44.44 10.36
C GLY A 39 15.42 43.39 9.65
N GLY A 40 15.89 43.72 8.43
CA GLY A 40 17.02 43.05 7.75
C GLY A 40 16.91 42.88 6.23
N SER A 41 17.16 43.94 5.44
CA SER A 41 17.22 43.88 3.95
C SER A 41 18.62 43.54 3.41
N THR A 42 18.71 43.00 2.19
CA THR A 42 19.74 43.21 1.12
C THR A 42 19.38 42.27 -0.05
N GLU A 43 19.04 42.75 -1.25
CA GLU A 43 19.89 43.29 -2.35
C GLU A 43 20.70 42.23 -3.14
N GLY A 44 20.59 42.27 -4.48
CA GLY A 44 21.51 41.59 -5.40
C GLY A 44 20.86 40.70 -6.48
N ALA A 45 20.45 41.29 -7.61
CA ALA A 45 20.22 40.57 -8.87
C ALA A 45 20.38 41.53 -10.06
N ASP A 46 21.52 41.46 -10.71
CA ASP A 46 21.84 42.17 -11.95
C ASP A 46 22.71 41.25 -12.80
N GLU A 47 22.17 40.76 -13.92
CA GLU A 47 22.97 40.43 -15.11
C GLU A 47 22.07 40.30 -16.34
N VAL A 48 22.47 40.96 -17.42
CA VAL A 48 21.85 40.90 -18.75
C VAL A 48 22.84 40.27 -19.73
N SER A 49 22.35 39.42 -20.64
CA SER A 49 23.15 38.97 -21.78
C SER A 49 22.25 38.66 -22.98
N GLU A 50 22.47 39.38 -24.08
CA GLU A 50 21.86 39.12 -25.39
C GLU A 50 22.90 38.42 -26.28
N SER A 51 22.49 37.40 -27.06
CA SER A 51 22.77 37.35 -28.51
C SER A 51 22.16 36.13 -29.21
N GLU A 52 21.44 36.48 -30.27
CA GLU A 52 21.11 35.78 -31.51
C GLU A 52 22.00 34.58 -31.91
N LYS A 53 21.40 33.52 -32.48
CA LYS A 53 21.21 33.40 -33.96
C LYS A 53 20.59 32.05 -34.34
N SER A 54 19.51 32.08 -35.14
CA SER A 54 18.94 30.88 -35.78
C SER A 54 19.62 30.60 -37.12
N GLU A 55 20.18 29.42 -37.33
CA GLU A 55 20.52 28.90 -38.66
C GLU A 55 20.15 27.41 -38.78
N GLU A 56 19.36 27.10 -39.81
CA GLU A 56 18.78 25.81 -40.13
C GLU A 56 19.80 24.92 -40.86
N THR A 57 20.10 23.72 -40.36
CA THR A 57 20.72 22.65 -41.16
C THR A 57 20.23 21.25 -40.77
N GLY A 58 19.72 20.51 -41.75
CA GLY A 58 19.74 19.04 -41.80
C GLY A 58 18.97 18.26 -40.73
N ARG A 59 17.70 17.93 -41.02
CA ARG A 59 17.09 16.69 -40.48
C ARG A 59 17.89 15.46 -40.96
N PRO A 60 18.38 14.58 -40.08
CA PRO A 60 18.65 13.20 -40.43
C PRO A 60 17.34 12.40 -40.51
N ASP A 61 17.46 11.19 -41.03
CA ASP A 61 16.37 10.30 -41.43
C ASP A 61 15.72 9.58 -40.23
N ASN A 62 14.47 9.92 -39.91
CA ASN A 62 13.75 9.36 -38.74
C ASN A 62 13.14 7.98 -39.07
N GLY A 63 14.02 7.00 -39.25
CA GLY A 63 13.67 5.59 -39.48
C GLY A 63 14.43 4.58 -38.60
N GLN A 64 15.52 4.99 -37.93
CA GLN A 64 16.38 4.10 -37.15
C GLN A 64 16.34 4.35 -35.63
N GLU A 65 16.08 5.58 -35.18
CA GLU A 65 16.12 5.98 -33.75
C GLU A 65 15.14 5.17 -32.86
N SER A 66 13.97 4.78 -33.40
CA SER A 66 12.95 4.08 -32.62
C SER A 66 13.31 2.62 -32.27
N GLY A 67 14.24 2.00 -32.99
CA GLY A 67 14.69 0.63 -32.71
C GLY A 67 15.77 0.62 -31.63
N GLU A 68 16.77 1.50 -31.79
CA GLU A 68 17.91 1.62 -30.87
C GLU A 68 17.46 2.06 -29.48
N ALA A 69 16.55 3.04 -29.37
CA ALA A 69 15.97 3.48 -28.10
C ALA A 69 15.06 2.42 -27.41
N SER A 70 14.63 1.39 -28.14
CA SER A 70 13.89 0.25 -27.58
C SER A 70 14.85 -0.82 -27.05
N ALA A 71 15.90 -1.14 -27.81
CA ALA A 71 16.91 -2.12 -27.40
C ALA A 71 17.72 -1.64 -26.18
N ASP A 72 18.15 -0.37 -26.17
CA ASP A 72 18.83 0.26 -25.03
C ASP A 72 17.93 0.29 -23.78
N ARG A 73 16.62 0.52 -23.93
CA ARG A 73 15.67 0.41 -22.81
C ARG A 73 15.59 -1.01 -22.25
N ILE A 74 15.48 -2.02 -23.11
CA ILE A 74 15.41 -3.42 -22.67
C ILE A 74 16.69 -3.81 -21.92
N ALA A 75 17.87 -3.49 -22.47
CA ALA A 75 19.16 -3.79 -21.83
C ALA A 75 19.31 -3.13 -20.44
N ARG A 76 18.73 -1.94 -20.22
CA ARG A 76 18.69 -1.31 -18.89
C ARG A 76 17.74 -2.05 -17.94
N LEU A 77 16.57 -2.47 -18.40
CA LEU A 77 15.61 -3.21 -17.58
C LEU A 77 16.11 -4.62 -17.24
N GLU A 78 16.84 -5.26 -18.14
CA GLU A 78 17.58 -6.50 -17.88
C GLU A 78 18.63 -6.26 -16.77
N GLY A 79 19.46 -5.22 -16.90
CA GLY A 79 20.45 -4.87 -15.86
C GLY A 79 19.85 -4.41 -14.51
N GLU A 80 18.67 -3.78 -14.50
CA GLU A 80 17.90 -3.54 -13.27
C GLU A 80 17.45 -4.88 -12.62
N GLY A 81 17.08 -5.86 -13.44
CA GLY A 81 16.72 -7.21 -13.02
C GLY A 81 17.90 -7.97 -12.43
N ASP A 82 19.05 -7.94 -13.08
CA ASP A 82 20.29 -8.59 -12.62
C ASP A 82 20.69 -8.09 -11.21
N VAL A 83 20.77 -6.77 -11.02
CA VAL A 83 21.12 -6.16 -9.71
C VAL A 83 20.08 -6.49 -8.63
N ALA A 84 18.82 -6.65 -9.01
CA ALA A 84 17.77 -7.05 -8.09
C ALA A 84 17.82 -8.54 -7.73
N ALA A 85 18.17 -9.40 -8.68
CA ALA A 85 18.43 -10.83 -8.44
C ALA A 85 19.61 -10.98 -7.48
N ASP A 86 20.77 -10.37 -7.78
CA ASP A 86 21.96 -10.43 -6.91
C ASP A 86 21.63 -10.06 -5.45
N TYR A 87 20.85 -8.99 -5.24
CA TYR A 87 20.42 -8.54 -3.91
C TYR A 87 19.49 -9.53 -3.20
N LEU A 88 18.57 -10.16 -3.95
CA LEU A 88 17.61 -11.11 -3.41
C LEU A 88 18.23 -12.49 -3.19
N GLU A 89 19.14 -12.95 -4.05
CA GLU A 89 19.93 -14.18 -3.85
C GLU A 89 20.76 -14.08 -2.57
N GLU A 90 21.52 -12.98 -2.36
CA GLU A 90 22.28 -12.76 -1.12
C GLU A 90 21.36 -12.75 0.11
N LEU A 91 20.15 -12.20 -0.01
CA LEU A 91 19.16 -12.19 1.08
C LEU A 91 18.63 -13.59 1.40
N LEU A 92 18.30 -14.40 0.38
CA LEU A 92 17.81 -15.77 0.53
C LEU A 92 18.88 -16.67 1.17
N ASP A 93 20.13 -16.58 0.70
CA ASP A 93 21.29 -17.28 1.25
C ASP A 93 21.53 -16.93 2.73
N ILE A 94 21.47 -15.65 3.09
CA ILE A 94 21.64 -15.20 4.49
C ILE A 94 20.49 -15.66 5.38
N ALA A 95 19.28 -15.77 4.83
CA ALA A 95 18.07 -16.16 5.55
C ALA A 95 17.85 -17.68 5.65
N ASP A 96 18.64 -18.49 4.94
CA ASP A 96 18.48 -19.95 4.80
C ASP A 96 17.08 -20.32 4.25
N ILE A 97 16.66 -19.61 3.19
CA ILE A 97 15.35 -19.77 2.53
C ILE A 97 15.56 -20.34 1.11
N ASP A 98 15.03 -21.53 0.86
CA ASP A 98 14.95 -22.10 -0.49
C ASP A 98 14.07 -21.21 -1.41
N GLY A 99 14.60 -20.81 -2.57
CA GLY A 99 13.85 -20.12 -3.61
C GLY A 99 14.67 -19.95 -4.89
N ASP A 100 14.04 -20.14 -6.05
CA ASP A 100 14.57 -19.83 -7.37
C ASP A 100 14.11 -18.41 -7.78
N ILE A 101 14.96 -17.64 -8.48
CA ILE A 101 14.61 -16.31 -8.98
C ILE A 101 14.41 -16.33 -10.50
N ASP A 102 13.21 -15.92 -10.93
CA ASP A 102 12.87 -15.67 -12.34
C ASP A 102 12.91 -14.17 -12.65
N LEU A 103 13.50 -13.80 -13.79
CA LEU A 103 13.57 -12.43 -14.32
C LEU A 103 12.77 -12.30 -15.63
N ASP A 104 12.02 -11.20 -15.77
CA ASP A 104 11.29 -10.85 -17.00
C ASP A 104 11.19 -9.32 -17.18
N VAL A 105 10.83 -8.86 -18.38
CA VAL A 105 10.67 -7.44 -18.72
C VAL A 105 9.25 -7.19 -19.26
N GLU A 106 8.38 -6.66 -18.40
CA GLU A 106 6.98 -6.38 -18.75
C GLU A 106 6.77 -4.89 -19.05
N GLY A 107 6.94 -4.52 -20.32
CA GLY A 107 6.61 -3.18 -20.84
C GLY A 107 7.69 -2.13 -20.53
N ASP A 108 7.56 -1.42 -19.41
CA ASP A 108 8.45 -0.32 -19.01
C ASP A 108 9.08 -0.50 -17.60
N ARG A 109 9.16 -1.75 -17.14
CA ARG A 109 9.66 -2.17 -15.84
C ARG A 109 10.29 -3.58 -15.89
N ALA A 110 11.29 -3.81 -15.05
CA ALA A 110 11.77 -5.14 -14.72
C ALA A 110 10.75 -5.86 -13.81
N MET A 111 10.66 -7.18 -13.93
CA MET A 111 9.85 -8.04 -13.09
C MET A 111 10.75 -9.10 -12.48
N VAL A 112 10.64 -9.30 -11.17
CA VAL A 112 11.35 -10.33 -10.43
C VAL A 112 10.33 -11.19 -9.71
N ALA A 113 10.45 -12.51 -9.85
CA ALA A 113 9.59 -13.45 -9.14
C ALA A 113 10.44 -14.46 -8.38
N ILE A 114 10.14 -14.66 -7.09
CA ILE A 114 10.73 -15.74 -6.30
C ILE A 114 9.74 -16.91 -6.30
N VAL A 115 10.20 -18.10 -6.70
CA VAL A 115 9.40 -19.32 -6.85
C VAL A 115 10.09 -20.52 -6.20
N GLY A 116 9.38 -21.64 -5.98
CA GLY A 116 9.91 -22.78 -5.24
C GLY A 116 9.97 -22.57 -3.72
N GLY A 117 10.38 -23.57 -2.95
CA GLY A 117 10.58 -23.46 -1.50
C GLY A 117 9.33 -23.15 -0.63
N ASP A 118 9.57 -22.73 0.62
CA ASP A 118 8.56 -22.24 1.56
C ASP A 118 8.67 -20.71 1.71
N LEU A 119 8.00 -20.00 0.81
CA LEU A 119 8.11 -18.54 0.69
C LEU A 119 7.15 -17.76 1.61
N ASN A 120 6.42 -18.42 2.52
CA ASN A 120 5.43 -17.77 3.38
C ASN A 120 6.04 -16.63 4.22
N LEU A 121 7.31 -16.76 4.62
CA LEU A 121 8.05 -15.74 5.35
C LEU A 121 8.33 -14.48 4.51
N LEU A 122 8.58 -14.63 3.20
CA LEU A 122 8.84 -13.52 2.27
C LEU A 122 7.56 -12.78 1.89
N VAL A 123 6.39 -13.42 2.00
CA VAL A 123 5.09 -12.76 1.83
C VAL A 123 4.72 -11.96 3.09
N GLY A 124 4.81 -12.58 4.26
CA GLY A 124 4.39 -11.98 5.53
C GLY A 124 2.86 -11.86 5.69
N GLN A 125 2.40 -11.19 6.75
CA GLN A 125 0.97 -10.99 6.97
C GLN A 125 0.40 -10.04 5.89
N ASP A 126 -0.63 -10.50 5.18
CA ASP A 126 -1.30 -9.76 4.10
C ASP A 126 -0.37 -9.22 2.97
N GLY A 127 0.87 -9.70 2.88
CA GLY A 127 1.86 -9.25 1.88
C GLY A 127 2.77 -8.10 2.35
N GLU A 128 2.79 -7.78 3.65
CA GLU A 128 3.59 -6.66 4.18
C GLU A 128 5.11 -6.84 3.96
N VAL A 129 5.62 -8.08 4.05
CA VAL A 129 7.05 -8.37 3.87
C VAL A 129 7.40 -8.30 2.39
N LEU A 130 6.53 -8.79 1.50
CA LEU A 130 6.71 -8.70 0.05
C LEU A 130 6.86 -7.23 -0.40
N GLU A 131 6.00 -6.34 0.10
CA GLU A 131 6.07 -4.93 -0.28
C GLU A 131 7.31 -4.24 0.33
N ALA A 132 7.71 -4.60 1.55
CA ALA A 132 8.96 -4.13 2.15
C ALA A 132 10.20 -4.60 1.37
N LEU A 133 10.26 -5.88 0.98
CA LEU A 133 11.33 -6.44 0.14
C LEU A 133 11.40 -5.77 -1.22
N GLN A 134 10.26 -5.47 -1.85
CA GLN A 134 10.22 -4.72 -3.11
C GLN A 134 10.87 -3.34 -2.98
N GLU A 135 10.55 -2.59 -1.93
CA GLU A 135 11.13 -1.25 -1.71
C GLU A 135 12.62 -1.30 -1.37
N LEU A 136 13.06 -2.29 -0.58
CA LEU A 136 14.48 -2.52 -0.32
C LEU A 136 15.25 -2.90 -1.60
N THR A 137 14.66 -3.73 -2.45
CA THR A 137 15.24 -4.13 -3.75
C THR A 137 15.34 -2.94 -4.69
N ARG A 138 14.28 -2.11 -4.81
CA ARG A 138 14.31 -0.85 -5.56
C ARG A 138 15.39 0.11 -5.06
N LEU A 139 15.63 0.14 -3.75
CA LEU A 139 16.69 0.96 -3.14
C LEU A 139 18.09 0.40 -3.43
N ALA A 140 18.27 -0.93 -3.46
CA ALA A 140 19.51 -1.58 -3.88
C ALA A 140 19.82 -1.26 -5.36
N VAL A 141 18.85 -1.44 -6.26
CA VAL A 141 18.99 -1.08 -7.68
C VAL A 141 19.30 0.41 -7.85
N TYR A 142 18.60 1.31 -7.15
CA TYR A 142 18.88 2.75 -7.20
C TYR A 142 20.30 3.10 -6.71
N ARG A 143 20.82 2.38 -5.71
CA ARG A 143 22.16 2.61 -5.18
C ARG A 143 23.26 2.26 -6.19
N GLU A 144 23.05 1.22 -7.00
CA GLU A 144 24.04 0.76 -7.97
C GLU A 144 23.91 1.48 -9.32
N THR A 145 22.69 1.66 -9.84
CA THR A 145 22.45 2.28 -11.16
C THR A 145 22.35 3.80 -11.11
N GLY A 146 21.98 4.38 -9.97
CA GLY A 146 21.62 5.80 -9.84
C GLY A 146 20.24 6.17 -10.42
N GLU A 147 19.53 5.25 -11.06
CA GLU A 147 18.21 5.48 -11.65
C GLU A 147 17.09 4.90 -10.78
N ARG A 148 15.94 5.60 -10.72
CA ARG A 148 14.79 5.12 -9.93
C ARG A 148 14.08 3.99 -10.67
N SER A 149 14.41 2.77 -10.30
CA SER A 149 13.76 1.57 -10.82
C SER A 149 12.24 1.58 -10.57
N ARG A 150 11.51 1.02 -11.54
CA ARG A 150 10.06 0.75 -11.46
C ARG A 150 9.76 -0.74 -11.29
N LEU A 151 10.79 -1.52 -10.93
CA LEU A 151 10.77 -2.97 -10.75
C LEU A 151 9.62 -3.44 -9.87
N MET A 152 9.01 -4.57 -10.22
CA MET A 152 7.94 -5.20 -9.44
C MET A 152 8.41 -6.57 -8.94
N LEU A 153 8.21 -6.82 -7.65
CA LEU A 153 8.51 -8.10 -7.02
C LEU A 153 7.21 -8.86 -6.76
N ASP A 154 7.19 -10.15 -7.14
CA ASP A 154 6.19 -11.13 -6.73
C ASP A 154 6.86 -12.34 -6.07
N VAL A 155 6.13 -13.02 -5.21
CA VAL A 155 6.60 -14.20 -4.46
C VAL A 155 5.51 -15.26 -4.56
N GLY A 156 5.82 -16.40 -5.18
CA GLY A 156 4.94 -17.56 -5.28
C GLY A 156 3.58 -17.31 -5.95
N GLY A 157 3.42 -16.27 -6.76
CA GLY A 157 2.13 -15.88 -7.36
C GLY A 157 1.20 -15.12 -6.40
N TYR A 158 1.72 -14.62 -5.27
CA TYR A 158 0.92 -14.02 -4.20
C TYR A 158 0.00 -12.91 -4.70
N ARG A 159 0.48 -11.98 -5.54
CA ARG A 159 -0.34 -10.84 -6.01
C ARG A 159 -1.56 -11.31 -6.84
N ALA A 160 -1.44 -12.40 -7.59
CA ALA A 160 -2.54 -12.99 -8.36
C ALA A 160 -3.53 -13.75 -7.47
N GLN A 161 -3.02 -14.53 -6.50
CA GLN A 161 -3.84 -15.26 -5.54
C GLN A 161 -4.64 -14.29 -4.66
N ARG A 162 -3.96 -13.30 -4.04
CA ARG A 162 -4.58 -12.27 -3.20
C ARG A 162 -5.68 -11.49 -3.91
N ARG A 163 -5.49 -11.16 -5.20
CA ARG A 163 -6.54 -10.53 -6.02
C ARG A 163 -7.78 -11.43 -6.16
N THR A 164 -7.58 -12.73 -6.38
CA THR A 164 -8.67 -13.72 -6.48
C THR A 164 -9.43 -13.81 -5.16
N ASP A 165 -8.71 -13.87 -4.04
CA ASP A 165 -9.30 -13.97 -2.70
C ASP A 165 -10.11 -12.73 -2.31
N LEU A 166 -9.61 -11.53 -2.64
CA LEU A 166 -10.32 -10.27 -2.41
C LEU A 166 -11.60 -10.14 -3.24
N VAL A 167 -11.59 -10.59 -4.50
CA VAL A 167 -12.80 -10.67 -5.33
C VAL A 167 -13.80 -11.66 -4.72
N ALA A 168 -13.38 -12.87 -4.35
CA ALA A 168 -14.25 -13.86 -3.72
C ALA A 168 -14.79 -13.42 -2.35
N LEU A 169 -14.04 -12.61 -1.60
CA LEU A 169 -14.49 -11.99 -0.36
C LEU A 169 -15.53 -10.89 -0.63
N ALA A 170 -15.27 -10.01 -1.60
CA ALA A 170 -16.22 -8.99 -2.02
C ALA A 170 -17.56 -9.58 -2.50
N GLU A 171 -17.53 -10.69 -3.25
CA GLU A 171 -18.75 -11.39 -3.68
C GLU A 171 -19.57 -11.92 -2.50
N LYS A 172 -18.92 -12.49 -1.47
CA LYS A 172 -19.62 -12.94 -0.24
C LYS A 172 -20.27 -11.78 0.50
N VAL A 173 -19.55 -10.68 0.67
CA VAL A 173 -20.05 -9.46 1.32
C VAL A 173 -21.22 -8.85 0.55
N VAL A 174 -21.18 -8.85 -0.79
CA VAL A 174 -22.31 -8.41 -1.62
C VAL A 174 -23.57 -9.23 -1.37
N GLU A 175 -23.46 -10.56 -1.32
CA GLU A 175 -24.62 -11.42 -1.04
C GLU A 175 -25.13 -11.26 0.41
N GLU A 176 -24.25 -11.02 1.37
CA GLU A 176 -24.62 -10.68 2.75
C GLU A 176 -25.44 -9.37 2.82
N VAL A 177 -24.94 -8.28 2.22
CA VAL A 177 -25.62 -6.97 2.16
C VAL A 177 -26.95 -7.04 1.39
N ARG A 178 -27.06 -7.92 0.38
CA ARG A 178 -28.31 -8.20 -0.33
C ARG A 178 -29.33 -8.94 0.54
N ALA A 179 -28.88 -9.85 1.40
CA ALA A 179 -29.73 -10.64 2.27
C ALA A 179 -30.16 -9.90 3.56
N SER A 180 -29.26 -9.11 4.16
CA SER A 180 -29.53 -8.36 5.40
C SER A 180 -30.17 -6.99 5.13
N GLY A 181 -29.77 -6.31 4.05
CA GLY A 181 -30.07 -4.90 3.84
C GLY A 181 -29.19 -3.93 4.66
N GLU A 182 -28.28 -4.44 5.49
CA GLU A 182 -27.43 -3.64 6.37
C GLU A 182 -26.01 -3.45 5.77
N PRO A 183 -25.35 -2.28 5.98
CA PRO A 183 -23.98 -2.07 5.53
C PRO A 183 -22.96 -2.99 6.24
N VAL A 184 -22.12 -3.67 5.47
CA VAL A 184 -21.06 -4.55 5.99
C VAL A 184 -19.71 -3.86 5.89
N ARG A 185 -18.97 -3.85 7.01
CA ARG A 185 -17.60 -3.32 7.10
C ARG A 185 -16.59 -4.45 6.93
N MET A 186 -15.68 -4.30 5.97
CA MET A 186 -14.61 -5.26 5.73
C MET A 186 -13.42 -5.01 6.67
N ALA A 187 -12.44 -5.92 6.64
CA ALA A 187 -11.15 -5.70 7.29
C ALA A 187 -10.43 -4.47 6.69
N PRO A 188 -9.53 -3.80 7.44
CA PRO A 188 -8.56 -2.88 6.86
C PRO A 188 -7.74 -3.57 5.77
N MET A 189 -7.42 -2.83 4.71
CA MET A 189 -6.64 -3.35 3.57
C MET A 189 -6.02 -2.17 2.81
N THR A 190 -4.94 -2.40 2.08
CA THR A 190 -4.16 -1.35 1.39
C THR A 190 -4.97 -0.63 0.31
N PRO A 191 -4.57 0.59 -0.12
CA PRO A 191 -5.27 1.32 -1.18
C PRO A 191 -5.53 0.53 -2.49
N PHE A 192 -4.62 -0.37 -2.85
CA PHE A 192 -4.73 -1.22 -4.03
C PHE A 192 -5.81 -2.30 -3.86
N GLU A 193 -5.85 -2.93 -2.68
CA GLU A 193 -6.84 -3.96 -2.35
C GLU A 193 -8.24 -3.35 -2.22
N ARG A 194 -8.36 -2.17 -1.59
CA ARG A 194 -9.62 -1.41 -1.54
C ARG A 194 -10.16 -1.17 -2.94
N LYS A 195 -9.29 -0.83 -3.92
CA LYS A 195 -9.70 -0.67 -5.32
C LYS A 195 -10.23 -1.96 -5.93
N ILE A 196 -9.54 -3.11 -5.74
CA ILE A 196 -10.02 -4.42 -6.23
C ILE A 196 -11.43 -4.73 -5.68
N VAL A 197 -11.65 -4.47 -4.39
CA VAL A 197 -12.95 -4.66 -3.75
C VAL A 197 -13.99 -3.69 -4.30
N HIS A 198 -13.68 -2.40 -4.44
CA HIS A 198 -14.58 -1.40 -5.02
C HIS A 198 -15.01 -1.79 -6.45
N ASP A 199 -14.06 -2.20 -7.30
CA ASP A 199 -14.32 -2.64 -8.68
C ASP A 199 -15.23 -3.90 -8.69
N ALA A 200 -14.98 -4.86 -7.79
CA ALA A 200 -15.78 -6.09 -7.66
C ALA A 200 -17.20 -5.83 -7.15
N VAL A 201 -17.38 -4.94 -6.17
CA VAL A 201 -18.68 -4.53 -5.61
C VAL A 201 -19.49 -3.77 -6.66
N ALA A 202 -18.88 -2.82 -7.37
CA ALA A 202 -19.52 -2.04 -8.42
C ALA A 202 -19.99 -2.94 -9.58
N ALA A 203 -19.23 -3.98 -9.94
CA ALA A 203 -19.62 -4.97 -10.94
C ALA A 203 -20.87 -5.79 -10.55
N LYS A 204 -21.25 -5.81 -9.26
CA LYS A 204 -22.51 -6.41 -8.76
C LYS A 204 -23.63 -5.39 -8.53
N GLY A 205 -23.41 -4.11 -8.85
CA GLY A 205 -24.40 -3.04 -8.72
C GLY A 205 -24.69 -2.58 -7.29
N LEU A 206 -23.75 -2.79 -6.36
CA LEU A 206 -23.80 -2.21 -5.01
C LEU A 206 -22.89 -0.99 -4.92
N THR A 207 -23.05 -0.17 -3.88
CA THR A 207 -22.15 0.95 -3.60
C THR A 207 -21.14 0.56 -2.51
N SER A 208 -20.00 1.24 -2.51
CA SER A 208 -18.98 1.06 -1.48
C SER A 208 -18.17 2.33 -1.25
N GLU A 209 -17.75 2.53 -0.01
CA GLU A 209 -16.98 3.69 0.44
C GLU A 209 -15.78 3.25 1.29
N SER A 210 -14.71 4.05 1.30
CA SER A 210 -13.50 3.77 2.09
C SER A 210 -13.48 4.59 3.38
N GLU A 211 -13.95 3.99 4.50
CA GLU A 211 -14.05 4.58 5.84
C GLU A 211 -12.74 4.40 6.64
N GLY A 212 -12.38 5.40 7.45
CA GLY A 212 -11.21 5.38 8.33
C GLY A 212 -9.94 6.03 7.75
N GLU A 213 -8.89 6.11 8.58
CA GLU A 213 -7.56 6.61 8.25
C GLU A 213 -6.56 5.45 8.16
N GLU A 214 -5.48 5.61 7.39
CA GLU A 214 -4.45 4.58 7.22
C GLU A 214 -3.67 4.40 8.55
N PRO A 215 -3.43 3.15 9.04
CA PRO A 215 -3.61 1.85 8.38
C PRO A 215 -4.99 1.20 8.57
N ASP A 216 -5.83 1.74 9.45
CA ASP A 216 -7.17 1.19 9.81
C ASP A 216 -8.26 1.41 8.75
N ARG A 217 -7.88 1.83 7.54
CA ARG A 217 -8.82 2.23 6.48
C ARG A 217 -9.36 1.02 5.74
N ARG A 218 -10.69 0.93 5.68
CA ARG A 218 -11.44 -0.27 5.23
C ARG A 218 -12.52 0.09 4.23
N VAL A 219 -12.99 -0.91 3.47
CA VAL A 219 -14.17 -0.75 2.61
C VAL A 219 -15.45 -1.07 3.40
N VAL A 220 -16.44 -0.21 3.25
CA VAL A 220 -17.83 -0.44 3.67
C VAL A 220 -18.65 -0.68 2.42
N VAL A 221 -19.44 -1.75 2.41
CA VAL A 221 -20.32 -2.14 1.30
C VAL A 221 -21.76 -1.96 1.71
N GLN A 222 -22.57 -1.31 0.86
CA GLN A 222 -23.98 -1.03 1.12
C GLN A 222 -24.81 -1.11 -0.18
N GLN A 223 -26.14 -1.08 -0.04
CA GLN A 223 -27.03 -1.05 -1.20
C GLN A 223 -26.91 0.30 -1.96
N ALA A 224 -27.37 0.33 -3.20
CA ALA A 224 -27.29 1.50 -4.09
C ALA A 224 -28.51 2.41 -3.99
#